data_AF-A0ABD5E7C9-F1
#
_entry.id   AF-A0ABD5E7C9-F1
#
_cell.length_a   1.000
_cell.length_b   1.000
_cell.length_c   1.000
_cell.angle_alpha   90.00
_cell.angle_beta   90.00
_cell.angle_gamma   90.00
#
_symmetry.space_group_name_H-M   'P 1'
#
loop_
_entity.id
_entity.type
_entity.pdbx_description
1 polymer ?
#
loop_
_entity_poly.entity_id
_entity_poly.type
_entity_poly.pdbx_seq_one_letter_code
_entity_poly.pdbx_strand_id
1 'polypeptide(L)'
;MYVCSCFGITEADVRAHAENGAVTPRKIASACKAGTDCGGCVRRIQALLGRGACPRREAADRDEPVFLPVPAPAAQVPVPLPSPVPVPAAQAPVPLPPHLPAPATRLDDAA
;
A
#
# COMPACT_ATOMS: atom_id res chain seq x y z
N MET A 1 8.33 17.99 6.82
CA MET A 1 9.52 17.12 6.66
C MET A 1 9.37 16.22 5.43
N TYR A 2 10.43 15.55 4.98
CA TYR A 2 10.33 14.50 3.96
C TYR A 2 9.74 13.21 4.54
N VAL A 3 8.80 12.61 3.81
CA VAL A 3 8.13 11.35 4.17
C VAL A 3 8.65 10.20 3.30
N CYS A 4 8.90 10.42 2.01
CA CYS A 4 9.48 9.44 1.10
C CYS A 4 10.75 10.00 0.45
N SER A 5 11.90 9.42 0.78
CA SER A 5 13.18 9.83 0.21
C SER A 5 13.35 9.40 -1.25
N CYS A 6 12.78 8.25 -1.65
CA CYS A 6 12.92 7.72 -3.02
C CYS A 6 12.34 8.65 -4.08
N PHE A 7 11.21 9.29 -3.77
CA PHE A 7 10.49 10.17 -4.69
C PHE A 7 10.46 11.64 -4.22
N GLY A 8 11.19 11.96 -3.14
CA GLY A 8 11.26 13.33 -2.62
C GLY A 8 9.94 13.89 -2.09
N ILE A 9 9.03 13.05 -1.58
CA ILE A 9 7.69 13.47 -1.14
C ILE A 9 7.74 13.99 0.29
N THR A 10 7.14 15.15 0.52
CA THR A 10 7.04 15.79 1.84
C THR A 10 5.72 15.49 2.54
N GLU A 11 5.64 15.80 3.83
CA GLU A 11 4.37 15.77 4.57
C GLU A 11 3.32 16.70 3.99
N ALA A 12 3.74 17.87 3.51
CA ALA A 12 2.84 18.85 2.94
C ALA A 12 2.18 18.27 1.68
N ASP A 13 2.94 17.57 0.84
CA ASP A 13 2.42 16.88 -0.33
C ASP A 13 1.42 15.78 0.07
N VAL A 14 1.75 14.98 1.08
CA VAL A 14 0.84 13.94 1.60
C VAL A 14 -0.47 14.55 2.09
N ARG A 15 -0.42 15.68 2.78
CA ARG A 15 -1.61 16.39 3.26
C ARG A 15 -2.42 17.00 2.12
N ALA A 16 -1.77 17.66 1.16
CA ALA A 16 -2.42 18.21 -0.02
C ALA A 16 -3.12 17.12 -0.85
N HIS A 17 -2.48 15.96 -1.04
CA HIS A 17 -3.12 14.82 -1.70
C HIS A 17 -4.30 14.26 -0.89
N ALA A 18 -4.21 14.24 0.44
CA ALA A 18 -5.33 13.82 1.30
C ALA A 18 -6.53 14.76 1.17
N GLU A 19 -6.29 16.07 1.14
CA GLU A 19 -7.31 17.12 0.89
C GLU A 19 -7.94 16.96 -0.50
N ASN A 20 -7.15 16.58 -1.51
CA ASN A 20 -7.61 16.22 -2.86
C ASN A 20 -8.32 14.85 -2.94
N GLY A 21 -8.60 14.19 -1.81
CA GLY A 21 -9.36 12.94 -1.75
C GLY A 21 -8.53 11.65 -1.80
N ALA A 22 -7.20 11.74 -1.83
CA ALA A 22 -6.29 10.60 -1.72
C ALA A 22 -6.17 10.13 -0.26
N VAL A 23 -7.29 9.79 0.36
CA VAL A 23 -7.32 9.54 1.79
C VAL A 23 -6.59 8.26 2.16
N THR A 24 -6.32 7.28 1.27
CA THR A 24 -5.66 5.98 1.58
C THR A 24 -4.19 5.92 1.12
N PRO A 25 -3.29 5.11 1.71
CA PRO A 25 -1.89 5.03 1.28
C PRO A 25 -1.79 4.58 -0.18
N ARG A 26 -2.72 3.73 -0.62
CA ARG A 26 -2.82 3.28 -2.00
C ARG A 26 -3.22 4.42 -2.94
N LYS A 27 -4.15 5.29 -2.54
CA LYS A 27 -4.50 6.50 -3.32
C LYS A 27 -3.35 7.52 -3.33
N ILE A 28 -2.65 7.71 -2.21
CA ILE A 28 -1.43 8.54 -2.15
C ILE A 28 -0.39 7.99 -3.12
N ALA A 29 -0.12 6.68 -3.10
CA ALA A 29 0.80 6.04 -4.03
C ALA A 29 0.39 6.25 -5.49
N SER A 30 -0.91 6.18 -5.82
CA SER A 30 -1.41 6.50 -7.16
C SER A 30 -1.25 7.98 -7.55
N ALA A 31 -1.36 8.90 -6.59
CA ALA A 31 -1.26 10.34 -6.85
C ALA A 31 0.18 10.84 -6.97
N CYS A 32 1.10 10.34 -6.14
CA CYS A 32 2.46 10.87 -6.03
C CYS A 32 3.58 9.82 -6.02
N LYS A 33 3.27 8.55 -6.31
CA LYS A 33 4.23 7.41 -6.32
C LYS A 33 4.85 7.08 -4.96
N ALA A 34 4.45 7.73 -3.86
CA ALA A 34 5.00 7.41 -2.55
C ALA A 34 4.73 5.94 -2.17
N GLY A 35 5.80 5.21 -1.80
CA GLY A 35 5.71 3.84 -1.32
C GLY A 35 5.60 2.75 -2.39
N THR A 36 5.82 3.07 -3.67
CA THR A 36 5.88 2.07 -4.76
C THR A 36 7.27 1.49 -5.00
N ASP A 37 8.29 2.00 -4.31
CA ASP A 37 9.67 1.52 -4.36
C ASP A 37 10.00 0.74 -3.07
N CYS A 38 10.90 1.23 -2.21
CA CYS A 38 11.31 0.52 -0.99
C CYS A 38 10.21 0.36 0.08
N GLY A 39 9.10 1.11 -0.04
CA GLY A 39 7.94 0.99 0.85
C GLY A 39 8.11 1.51 2.28
N GLY A 40 9.30 1.96 2.70
CA GLY A 40 9.57 2.40 4.09
C GLY A 40 8.68 3.55 4.59
N CYS A 41 8.20 4.40 3.67
CA CYS A 41 7.33 5.53 4.00
C CYS A 41 5.87 5.13 4.29
N VAL A 42 5.42 3.91 3.93
CA VAL A 42 4.00 3.51 3.98
C VAL A 42 3.41 3.60 5.38
N ARG A 43 4.18 3.20 6.41
CA ARG A 43 3.73 3.28 7.81
C ARG A 43 3.60 4.72 8.29
N ARG A 44 4.54 5.58 7.92
CA ARG A 44 4.48 7.01 8.23
C ARG A 44 3.29 7.68 7.56
N ILE A 45 3.03 7.36 6.29
CA ILE A 45 1.85 7.83 5.55
C ILE A 45 0.55 7.36 6.22
N GLN A 46 0.50 6.11 6.70
CA GLN A 46 -0.66 5.61 7.46
C GLN A 46 -0.90 6.40 8.75
N ALA A 47 0.15 6.72 9.50
CA ALA A 47 0.06 7.52 10.72
C ALA A 47 -0.41 8.95 10.43
N LEU A 48 0.15 9.62 9.41
CA LEU A 48 -0.26 10.96 8.97
C LEU A 48 -1.74 11.03 8.57
N LEU A 49 -2.27 9.92 8.04
CA LEU A 49 -3.67 9.80 7.62
C LEU A 49 -4.58 9.24 8.72
N GLY A 50 -4.11 9.14 9.96
CA GLY A 50 -4.91 8.69 11.10
C GLY A 50 -5.29 7.20 11.07
N ARG A 51 -4.58 6.38 10.29
CA ARG A 51 -4.84 4.93 10.12
C ARG A 51 -3.83 4.02 10.83
N GLY A 52 -3.05 4.57 11.74
CA GLY A 52 -2.00 3.83 12.46
C GLY A 52 -2.52 2.74 13.41
N ALA A 53 -3.80 2.76 13.79
CA ALA A 53 -4.38 1.80 14.72
C ALA A 53 -4.99 0.60 13.96
N CYS A 54 -4.16 -0.39 13.61
CA CYS A 54 -4.64 -1.74 13.37
C CYS A 54 -4.34 -2.57 14.64
N PRO A 55 -5.34 -2.90 15.47
CA PRO A 55 -5.14 -3.58 16.77
C PRO A 55 -4.47 -4.97 16.67
N ARG A 56 -4.39 -5.57 15.46
CA ARG A 56 -3.68 -6.83 15.22
C ARG A 56 -2.15 -6.71 15.39
N ARG A 57 -1.56 -5.51 15.30
CA ARG A 57 -0.10 -5.31 15.31
C ARG A 57 0.49 -4.78 16.61
N GLU A 58 -0.28 -4.17 17.49
CA GLU A 58 0.18 -3.94 18.88
C GLU A 58 0.56 -5.24 19.58
N ALA A 59 -0.06 -6.37 19.19
CA ALA A 59 0.33 -7.70 19.64
C ALA A 59 1.63 -8.23 19.01
N ALA A 60 2.14 -7.64 17.93
CA ALA A 60 3.35 -8.10 17.22
C ALA A 60 4.59 -7.25 17.52
N ASP A 61 4.42 -6.00 17.97
CA ASP A 61 5.54 -5.13 18.40
C ASP A 61 5.89 -5.33 19.89
N ARG A 62 4.96 -5.91 20.66
CA ARG A 62 5.15 -6.25 22.10
C ARG A 62 5.55 -7.71 22.34
N ASP A 63 6.15 -8.37 21.34
CA ASP A 63 6.70 -9.72 21.49
C ASP A 63 8.14 -9.62 22.02
N GLU A 64 8.23 -9.43 23.33
CA GLU A 64 9.36 -9.93 24.12
C GLU A 64 9.40 -11.45 23.90
N PRO A 65 10.56 -12.09 23.66
CA PRO A 65 10.60 -13.51 23.35
C PRO A 65 10.24 -14.35 24.58
N VAL A 66 8.95 -14.53 24.82
CA VAL A 66 8.47 -15.43 25.87
C VAL A 66 8.64 -16.86 25.37
N PHE A 67 9.75 -17.49 25.75
CA PHE A 67 9.96 -18.93 25.57
C PHE A 67 8.98 -19.67 26.47
N LEU A 68 7.82 -20.04 25.93
CA LEU A 68 6.92 -20.99 26.56
C LEU A 68 7.44 -22.41 26.31
N PRO A 69 7.57 -23.27 27.33
CA PRO A 69 7.91 -24.67 27.11
C PRO A 69 6.81 -25.33 26.29
N VAL A 70 7.19 -25.90 25.14
CA VAL A 70 6.29 -26.65 24.26
C VAL A 70 5.85 -27.93 24.98
N PRO A 71 4.55 -28.14 25.27
CA PRO A 71 4.10 -29.44 25.76
C PRO A 71 4.23 -30.48 24.66
N ALA A 72 4.64 -31.70 25.05
CA ALA A 72 4.88 -32.85 24.18
C ALA A 72 3.72 -33.09 23.19
N PRO A 73 3.99 -33.55 21.95
CA PRO A 73 2.97 -33.63 20.92
C PRO A 73 1.92 -34.69 21.26
N ALA A 74 0.73 -34.22 21.65
CA ALA A 74 -0.47 -35.04 21.58
C ALA A 74 -0.73 -35.39 20.10
N ALA A 75 -1.03 -36.67 19.87
CA ALA A 75 -1.18 -37.31 18.57
C ALA A 75 -1.90 -36.43 17.53
N GLN A 76 -1.25 -36.25 16.40
CA GLN A 76 -1.75 -35.48 15.27
C GLN A 76 -2.94 -36.24 14.66
N VAL A 77 -4.17 -35.77 14.92
CA VAL A 77 -5.32 -36.21 14.13
C VAL A 77 -5.12 -35.65 12.71
N PRO A 78 -5.08 -36.48 11.66
CA PRO A 78 -4.86 -35.98 10.31
C PRO A 78 -6.00 -35.04 9.92
N VAL A 79 -5.66 -33.76 9.78
CA VAL A 79 -6.57 -32.75 9.25
C VAL A 79 -6.76 -33.07 7.76
N PRO A 80 -8.00 -33.24 7.26
CA PRO A 80 -8.22 -33.49 5.86
C PRO A 80 -7.66 -32.32 5.03
N LEU A 81 -6.87 -32.65 4.02
CA LEU A 81 -6.33 -31.68 3.07
C LEU A 81 -7.49 -30.85 2.48
N PRO A 82 -7.39 -29.51 2.43
CA PRO A 82 -8.38 -28.72 1.74
C PRO A 82 -8.39 -29.08 0.25
N SER A 83 -9.57 -29.40 -0.28
CA SER A 83 -9.78 -29.62 -1.70
C SER A 83 -9.22 -28.45 -2.52
N PRO A 84 -8.61 -28.69 -3.69
CA PRO A 84 -8.08 -27.62 -4.53
C PRO A 84 -9.22 -26.69 -4.94
N VAL A 85 -9.22 -25.48 -4.39
CA VAL A 85 -10.12 -24.41 -4.82
C VAL A 85 -9.68 -24.01 -6.23
N PRO A 86 -10.58 -23.96 -7.24
CA PRO A 86 -10.21 -23.51 -8.57
C PRO A 86 -9.73 -22.05 -8.47
N VAL A 87 -8.43 -21.87 -8.70
CA VAL A 87 -7.82 -20.54 -8.84
C VAL A 87 -8.42 -19.94 -10.11
N PRO A 88 -9.12 -18.79 -10.05
CA PRO A 88 -9.58 -18.16 -11.28
C PRO A 88 -8.36 -17.84 -12.12
N ALA A 89 -8.37 -18.32 -13.38
CA ALA A 89 -7.32 -18.03 -14.35
C ALA A 89 -7.05 -16.52 -14.35
N ALA A 90 -5.80 -16.17 -14.11
CA ALA A 90 -5.31 -14.81 -14.10
C ALA A 90 -5.95 -14.03 -15.27
N GLN A 91 -6.69 -12.98 -14.93
CA GLN A 91 -7.19 -12.04 -15.92
C GLN A 91 -5.98 -11.56 -16.74
N ALA A 92 -6.03 -11.78 -18.04
CA ALA A 92 -5.04 -11.26 -18.97
C ALA A 92 -4.87 -9.76 -18.72
N PRO A 93 -3.65 -9.21 -18.82
CA PRO A 93 -3.44 -7.77 -18.68
C PRO A 93 -4.34 -7.06 -19.68
N VAL A 94 -5.28 -6.26 -19.17
CA VAL A 94 -6.12 -5.39 -19.99
C VAL A 94 -5.15 -4.42 -20.68
N PRO A 95 -5.11 -4.36 -22.02
CA PRO A 95 -4.23 -3.42 -22.70
C PRO A 95 -4.62 -2.00 -22.27
N LEU A 96 -3.65 -1.25 -21.73
CA LEU A 96 -3.84 0.17 -21.49
C LEU A 96 -4.17 0.85 -22.83
N PRO A 97 -5.15 1.77 -22.88
CA PRO A 97 -5.34 2.58 -24.07
C PRO A 97 -4.06 3.39 -24.34
N PRO A 98 -3.65 3.56 -25.61
CA PRO A 98 -2.56 4.46 -25.93
C PRO A 98 -2.96 5.84 -25.44
N HIS A 99 -2.09 6.42 -24.63
CA HIS A 99 -2.23 7.77 -24.10
C HIS A 99 -2.38 8.69 -25.32
N LEU A 100 -3.57 9.26 -25.50
CA LEU A 100 -3.73 10.32 -26.48
C LEU A 100 -2.78 11.46 -26.08
N PRO A 101 -2.00 12.01 -27.01
CA PRO A 101 -1.22 13.21 -26.73
C PRO A 101 -2.18 14.31 -26.25
N ALA A 102 -1.76 15.04 -25.22
CA ALA A 102 -2.44 16.24 -24.76
C ALA A 102 -2.75 17.15 -25.95
N PRO A 103 -3.92 17.82 -25.99
CA PRO A 103 -4.21 18.76 -27.06
C PRO A 103 -3.12 19.84 -27.05
N ALA A 104 -2.36 19.92 -28.14
CA ALA A 104 -1.58 21.11 -28.45
C ALA A 104 -2.58 22.27 -28.45
N THR A 105 -2.59 23.04 -27.36
CA THR A 105 -3.26 24.33 -27.32
C THR A 105 -2.67 25.13 -28.47
N ARG A 106 -3.48 25.32 -29.50
CA ARG A 106 -3.23 26.22 -30.62
C ARG A 106 -2.83 27.57 -30.02
N LEU A 107 -1.57 27.93 -30.20
CA LEU A 107 -1.13 29.31 -30.11
C LEU A 107 -1.28 29.86 -31.53
N ASP A 108 -2.48 30.34 -31.85
CA ASP A 108 -2.74 31.18 -33.01
C ASP A 108 -3.51 32.41 -32.53
N ASP A 109 -2.83 33.55 -32.65
CA ASP A 109 -3.30 34.94 -32.79
C ASP A 109 -3.94 35.70 -31.61
N ALA A 110 -3.23 36.73 -31.09
CA ALA A 110 -3.67 38.14 -31.14
C ALA A 110 -2.78 39.08 -30.29
N ALA A 111 -2.37 40.19 -30.95
CA ALA A 111 -1.80 41.45 -30.43
C ALA A 111 -0.27 41.56 -30.26
#